data_AF-A0A7R7ENH1-F1
#
_entry.id   AF-A0A7R7ENH1-F1
#
_cell.length_a   1.000
_cell.length_b   1.000
_cell.length_c   1.000
_cell.angle_alpha   90.00
_cell.angle_beta   90.00
_cell.angle_gamma   90.00
#
_symmetry.space_group_name_H-M   'P 1'
#
loop_
_entity.id
_entity.type
_entity.pdbx_description
1 polymer ?
#
loop_
_entity_poly.entity_id
_entity_poly.type
_entity_poly.pdbx_seq_one_letter_code
_entity_poly.pdbx_strand_id
1 'polypeptide(L)'
;MFNDEFGQQGTTMTYDKYRHRFDKVMKRLKMIHSPHETRHTFITLAKNANIDEYKLKLIVGHAIQDITEKVYTHRSIEELKEEINKI
;
A
#
# COMPACT_ATOMS: atom_id res chain seq x y z
N MET A 1 -7.12 -1.86 -16.37
CA MET A 1 -5.67 -2.24 -16.39
C MET A 1 -5.26 -3.05 -15.17
N PHE A 2 -5.79 -2.76 -13.96
CA PHE A 2 -5.66 -3.65 -12.80
C PHE A 2 -6.94 -4.32 -12.36
N ASN A 3 -8.13 -3.74 -12.57
CA ASN A 3 -9.39 -4.48 -12.65
C ASN A 3 -9.98 -4.32 -14.06
N ASP A 4 -10.73 -5.32 -14.49
CA ASP A 4 -11.52 -5.31 -15.71
C ASP A 4 -12.96 -5.64 -15.30
N GLU A 5 -13.77 -4.60 -15.16
CA GLU A 5 -15.17 -4.72 -14.70
C GLU A 5 -16.04 -5.50 -15.70
N PHE A 6 -15.56 -5.63 -16.95
CA PHE A 6 -16.22 -6.36 -18.04
C PHE A 6 -15.49 -7.67 -18.39
N GLY A 7 -14.52 -8.10 -17.58
CA GLY A 7 -13.73 -9.29 -17.83
C GLY A 7 -14.57 -10.58 -17.69
N GLN A 8 -14.45 -11.50 -18.65
CA GLN A 8 -15.17 -12.78 -18.68
C GLN A 8 -14.88 -13.71 -17.47
N GLN A 9 -13.78 -13.47 -16.75
CA GLN A 9 -13.43 -14.15 -15.51
C GLN A 9 -13.60 -13.16 -14.37
N GLY A 10 -14.43 -13.50 -13.38
CA GLY A 10 -14.89 -12.61 -12.31
C GLY A 10 -13.85 -11.66 -11.69
N THR A 11 -14.37 -10.62 -11.03
CA THR A 11 -13.62 -9.44 -10.58
C THR A 11 -12.54 -9.70 -9.51
N THR A 12 -12.44 -10.92 -8.98
CA THR A 12 -11.45 -11.28 -7.95
C THR A 12 -10.02 -11.22 -8.48
N MET A 13 -9.23 -10.32 -7.88
CA MET A 13 -7.81 -10.16 -8.12
C MET A 13 -7.00 -11.11 -7.24
N THR A 14 -6.43 -12.14 -7.84
CA THR A 14 -5.41 -12.96 -7.16
C THR A 14 -4.04 -12.29 -7.28
N TYR A 15 -3.11 -12.67 -6.39
CA TYR A 15 -1.74 -12.16 -6.46
C TYR A 15 -1.08 -12.45 -7.81
N ASP A 16 -1.27 -13.64 -8.39
CA ASP A 16 -0.70 -14.00 -9.69
C ASP A 16 -1.25 -13.13 -10.83
N LYS A 17 -2.56 -12.86 -10.84
CA LYS A 17 -3.19 -11.95 -11.81
C LYS A 17 -2.59 -10.55 -11.68
N TYR A 18 -2.44 -10.06 -10.45
CA TYR A 18 -1.84 -8.75 -10.19
C TYR A 18 -0.38 -8.70 -10.64
N ARG A 19 0.43 -9.69 -10.27
CA ARG A 19 1.84 -9.81 -10.65
C ARG A 19 2.01 -9.81 -12.17
N HIS A 20 1.21 -10.61 -12.88
CA HIS A 20 1.25 -10.65 -14.34
C HIS A 20 0.86 -9.31 -14.98
N ARG A 21 -0.13 -8.59 -14.41
CA ARG A 21 -0.51 -7.24 -14.87
C ARG A 21 0.62 -6.24 -14.62
N PHE A 22 1.29 -6.31 -13.46
CA PHE A 22 2.45 -5.49 -13.14
C PHE A 22 3.60 -5.74 -14.11
N ASP A 23 3.90 -7.01 -14.44
CA ASP A 23 4.97 -7.37 -15.38
C ASP A 23 4.73 -6.80 -16.78
N LYS A 24 3.47 -6.76 -17.22
CA LYS A 24 3.10 -6.09 -18.49
C LYS A 24 3.42 -4.60 -18.47
N VAL A 25 3.18 -3.92 -17.34
CA VAL A 25 3.51 -2.50 -17.17
C VAL A 25 5.02 -2.32 -17.20
N MET A 26 5.78 -3.10 -16.42
CA MET A 26 7.24 -3.05 -16.38
C MET A 26 7.86 -3.27 -17.76
N LYS A 27 7.37 -4.27 -18.52
CA LYS A 27 7.82 -4.53 -19.89
C LYS A 27 7.53 -3.35 -20.82
N ARG A 28 6.34 -2.76 -20.73
CA ARG A 28 5.97 -1.60 -21.56
C ARG A 28 6.86 -0.39 -21.27
N LEU A 29 7.22 -0.19 -20.01
CA LEU A 29 8.09 0.90 -19.56
C LEU A 29 9.60 0.58 -19.68
N LYS A 30 9.96 -0.65 -20.08
CA LYS A 30 11.35 -1.15 -20.12
C LYS A 30 12.06 -1.05 -18.77
N MET A 31 11.33 -1.32 -17.68
CA MET A 31 11.83 -1.28 -16.31
C MET A 31 11.90 -2.68 -15.70
N ILE A 32 12.73 -2.87 -14.67
CA ILE A 32 12.86 -4.13 -13.92
C ILE A 32 12.66 -3.81 -12.45
N HIS A 33 11.42 -3.99 -11.98
CA HIS A 33 11.03 -3.79 -10.59
C HIS A 33 10.08 -4.90 -10.11
N SER A 34 10.01 -5.06 -8.80
CA SER A 34 9.01 -5.88 -8.13
C SER A 34 7.89 -5.02 -7.52
N PRO A 35 6.65 -5.54 -7.40
CA PRO A 35 5.59 -4.85 -6.67
C PRO A 35 5.97 -4.53 -5.22
N HIS A 36 6.78 -5.35 -4.58
CA HIS A 36 7.19 -5.15 -3.18
C HIS A 36 8.02 -3.85 -3.00
N GLU A 37 8.78 -3.45 -4.02
CA GLU A 37 9.51 -2.18 -4.00
C GLU A 37 8.56 -0.98 -3.86
N THR A 38 7.34 -1.06 -4.38
CA THR A 38 6.36 0.03 -4.20
C THR A 38 6.01 0.25 -2.72
N ARG A 39 5.92 -0.83 -1.92
CA ARG A 39 5.72 -0.76 -0.47
C ARG A 39 6.93 -0.14 0.23
N HIS A 40 8.14 -0.51 -0.18
CA HIS A 40 9.37 0.09 0.37
C HIS A 40 9.49 1.57 0.04
N THR A 41 9.20 1.95 -1.21
CA THR A 41 9.19 3.34 -1.66
C THR A 41 8.16 4.14 -0.88
N PHE A 42 6.93 3.63 -0.72
CA PHE A 42 5.89 4.28 0.09
C PHE A 42 6.36 4.53 1.53
N ILE A 43 6.91 3.52 2.21
CA ILE A 43 7.42 3.66 3.58
C ILE A 43 8.54 4.70 3.66
N THR A 44 9.42 4.75 2.67
CA THR A 44 10.53 5.72 2.63
C THR A 44 10.00 7.14 2.45
N LEU A 45 9.07 7.36 1.52
CA LEU A 45 8.44 8.66 1.30
C LEU A 45 7.63 9.11 2.53
N ALA A 46 6.91 8.20 3.18
CA ALA A 46 6.16 8.46 4.40
C ALA A 46 7.06 8.98 5.52
N LYS A 47 8.22 8.33 5.73
CA LYS A 47 9.20 8.76 6.72
C LYS A 47 9.78 10.13 6.37
N ASN A 48 10.08 10.38 5.11
CA ASN A 48 10.57 11.69 4.66
C ASN A 48 9.53 12.81 4.83
N ALA A 49 8.24 12.47 4.74
CA ALA A 49 7.12 13.39 5.01
C ALA A 49 6.79 13.56 6.50
N ASN A 50 7.59 12.98 7.41
CA ASN A 50 7.39 13.00 8.86
C ASN A 50 6.00 12.47 9.28
N ILE A 51 5.49 11.46 8.59
CA ILE A 51 4.29 10.73 9.03
C ILE A 51 4.63 10.02 10.34
N ASP A 52 3.74 10.12 11.32
CA ASP A 52 3.85 9.44 12.60
C ASP A 52 4.05 7.92 12.42
N GLU A 53 4.96 7.32 13.18
CA GLU A 53 5.37 5.92 12.98
C GLU A 53 4.22 4.94 13.22
N TYR A 54 3.32 5.23 14.17
CA TYR A 54 2.17 4.39 14.45
C TYR A 54 1.11 4.51 13.37
N LYS A 55 0.81 5.73 12.92
CA LYS A 55 -0.07 5.94 11.76
C LYS A 55 0.48 5.24 10.52
N LEU A 56 1.79 5.31 10.28
CA LEU A 56 2.44 4.58 9.18
C LEU A 56 2.28 3.07 9.34
N LYS A 57 2.51 2.51 10.53
CA LYS A 57 2.31 1.07 10.82
C LYS A 57 0.88 0.63 10.55
N LEU A 58 -0.12 1.44 10.92
CA LEU A 58 -1.53 1.18 10.63
C LEU A 58 -1.80 1.18 9.12
N ILE A 59 -1.33 2.21 8.39
CA ILE A 59 -1.53 2.35 6.95
C ILE A 59 -0.94 1.16 6.18
N VAL A 60 0.25 0.71 6.55
CA VAL A 60 0.92 -0.41 5.85
C VAL A 60 0.50 -1.78 6.41
N GLY A 61 -0.26 -1.83 7.50
CA GLY A 61 -0.68 -3.09 8.14
C GLY A 61 0.44 -3.85 8.84
N HIS A 62 1.39 -3.14 9.45
CA HIS A 62 2.39 -3.76 10.34
C HIS A 62 1.78 -4.08 11.71
N ALA A 63 2.18 -5.23 12.26
CA ALA A 63 1.77 -5.61 13.61
C ALA A 63 2.29 -4.61 14.65
N ILE A 64 1.39 -4.13 15.51
CA ILE A 64 1.72 -3.26 16.64
C ILE A 64 1.80 -4.15 17.89
N GLN A 65 2.99 -4.24 18.49
CA GLN A 65 3.23 -5.03 19.70
C GLN A 65 2.91 -4.27 20.99
N ASP A 66 2.88 -2.93 20.94
CA ASP A 66 2.57 -2.08 22.08
C ASP A 66 1.05 -2.06 22.36
N ILE A 67 0.65 -2.65 23.48
CA ILE A 67 -0.75 -2.78 23.88
C ILE A 67 -1.34 -1.42 24.25
N THR A 68 -0.55 -0.51 24.82
CA THR A 68 -1.05 0.81 25.26
C THR A 68 -1.50 1.63 24.06
N GLU A 69 -0.68 1.70 23.02
CA GLU A 69 -1.04 2.39 21.77
C GLU A 69 -2.10 1.65 20.96
N LYS A 70 -2.16 0.32 21.03
CA LYS A 70 -3.22 -0.44 20.35
C LYS A 70 -4.61 -0.19 20.96
N VAL A 71 -4.68 0.06 22.26
CA VAL A 71 -5.94 0.08 23.02
C VAL A 71 -6.43 1.50 23.29
N TYR A 72 -5.52 2.47 23.51
CA TYR A 72 -5.91 3.80 24.02
C TYR A 72 -5.88 4.93 22.98
N THR A 73 -5.21 4.77 21.85
CA THR A 73 -5.19 5.77 20.76
C THR A 73 -6.12 5.34 19.62
N HIS A 74 -7.35 5.83 19.67
CA HIS A 74 -8.26 5.71 18.53
C HIS A 74 -7.90 6.75 17.47
N ARG A 75 -7.39 6.28 16.34
CA ARG A 75 -7.18 7.11 15.15
C ARG A 75 -8.35 6.97 14.20
N SER A 76 -8.83 8.09 13.66
CA SER A 76 -9.90 8.06 12.65
C SER A 76 -9.34 7.68 11.28
N ILE A 77 -10.21 7.20 10.38
CA ILE A 77 -9.83 6.92 9.00
C ILE A 77 -9.42 8.22 8.30
N GLU A 78 -10.03 9.33 8.67
CA GLU A 78 -9.77 10.67 8.15
C GLU A 78 -8.34 11.11 8.48
N GLU A 79 -7.88 10.92 9.71
CA GLU A 79 -6.49 11.21 10.10
C GLU A 79 -5.49 10.37 9.28
N LEU A 80 -5.78 9.09 9.04
CA LEU A 80 -4.91 8.23 8.22
C LEU A 80 -4.88 8.69 6.76
N LYS A 81 -6.01 9.15 6.21
CA LYS A 81 -6.07 9.73 4.86
C LYS A 81 -5.26 11.02 4.76
N GLU A 82 -5.35 11.90 5.77
CA GLU A 82 -4.54 13.12 5.83
C GLU A 82 -3.05 12.82 5.81
N GLU A 83 -2.59 11.80 6.53
CA GLU A 83 -1.20 11.36 6.47
C GLU A 83 -0.82 10.82 5.09
N ILE A 84 -1.66 9.95 4.49
CA ILE A 84 -1.41 9.40 3.15
C ILE A 84 -1.25 10.52 2.11
N ASN A 85 -2.04 11.59 2.20
CA ASN A 85 -2.00 12.72 1.29
C ASN A 85 -0.74 13.58 1.38
N LYS A 86 0.15 13.35 2.36
CA LYS A 86 1.46 14.02 2.44
C LYS A 86 2.50 13.45 1.49
N ILE A 87 2.23 12.29 0.89
CA ILE A 87 3.11 11.57 -0.05
C ILE A 87 2.67 11.83 -1.49
#